data_AF-A0A842RMG3-F1
#
_entry.id   AF-A0A842RMG3-F1
#
_cell.length_a   1.000
_cell.length_b   1.000
_cell.length_c   1.000
_cell.angle_alpha   90.00
_cell.angle_beta   90.00
_cell.angle_gamma   90.00
#
_symmetry.space_group_name_H-M   'P 1'
#
loop_
_entity.id
_entity.type
_entity.pdbx_description
1 polymer ?
#
loop_
_entity_poly.entity_id
_entity_poly.type
_entity_poly.pdbx_seq_one_letter_code
_entity_poly.pdbx_strand_id
1 'polypeptide(L)'
;MINSNRGVILEDETINSKKISFNDYTKSEIIPFNLGLKKKKINDIWNRFIIRNPKAFPALLKKIGIQIDYIKKRKCILCENRLTFLGFFQINASLGLGKALEIWQNDSIEFYCPECSGEI
;
A
#
# COMPACT_ATOMS: atom_id res chain seq x y z
N MET A 1 40.65 31.86 -31.92
CA MET A 1 40.41 32.45 -30.59
C MET A 1 38.95 32.84 -30.47
N ILE A 2 38.45 32.75 -29.23
CA ILE A 2 37.07 32.75 -28.73
C ILE A 2 36.21 33.97 -29.14
N ASN A 3 34.92 33.67 -29.39
CA ASN A 3 33.63 34.38 -29.19
C ASN A 3 33.55 35.90 -29.41
N SER A 4 32.44 36.48 -29.87
CA SER A 4 31.06 36.46 -29.35
C SER A 4 30.28 37.49 -30.21
N ASN A 5 28.96 37.60 -30.37
CA ASN A 5 27.77 36.89 -29.90
C ASN A 5 26.56 37.51 -30.67
N ARG A 6 25.39 36.83 -30.58
CA ARG A 6 24.01 37.23 -30.99
C ARG A 6 23.69 37.06 -32.49
N GLY A 7 22.72 36.26 -32.95
CA GLY A 7 21.64 35.49 -32.30
C GLY A 7 20.29 35.80 -32.98
N VAL A 8 19.88 34.98 -33.96
CA VAL A 8 18.52 34.85 -34.57
C VAL A 8 18.45 33.45 -35.20
N ILE A 9 17.29 32.78 -35.16
CA ILE A 9 16.70 31.80 -36.14
C ILE A 9 15.48 31.21 -35.41
N LEU A 10 14.24 31.57 -35.75
CA LEU A 10 13.37 31.04 -36.82
C LEU A 10 13.09 29.54 -36.66
N GLU A 11 11.93 29.24 -36.06
CA GLU A 11 11.38 27.90 -35.91
C GLU A 11 10.51 27.59 -37.12
N ASP A 12 10.82 26.51 -37.85
CA ASP A 12 9.82 25.68 -38.50
C ASP A 12 10.32 24.25 -38.78
N GLU A 13 9.47 23.32 -38.36
CA GLU A 13 9.22 21.94 -38.84
C GLU A 13 10.33 20.87 -38.86
N THR A 14 10.17 19.87 -37.99
CA THR A 14 10.13 18.47 -38.43
C THR A 14 9.36 17.55 -37.47
N ILE A 15 8.53 16.71 -38.08
CA ILE A 15 7.58 15.70 -37.58
C ILE A 15 8.28 14.53 -36.88
N ASN A 16 7.78 14.02 -35.74
CA ASN A 16 7.37 12.59 -35.56
C ASN A 16 6.89 12.20 -34.14
N SER A 17 5.62 11.78 -34.06
CA SER A 17 5.05 10.69 -33.25
C SER A 17 5.13 10.69 -31.70
N LYS A 18 3.95 10.40 -31.11
CA LYS A 18 3.59 10.03 -29.71
C LYS A 18 3.36 11.23 -28.77
N LYS A 19 2.22 11.40 -28.10
CA LYS A 19 1.19 10.46 -27.62
C LYS A 19 -0.14 11.21 -27.35
N ILE A 20 -1.20 10.72 -28.00
CA ILE A 20 -2.60 10.62 -27.57
C ILE A 20 -3.15 11.74 -26.66
N SER A 21 -3.91 12.64 -27.31
CA SER A 21 -4.89 13.54 -26.69
C SER A 21 -6.14 12.74 -26.30
N PHE A 22 -6.59 12.85 -25.05
CA PHE A 22 -7.91 12.41 -24.62
C PHE A 22 -8.81 13.63 -24.42
N ASN A 23 -9.65 13.88 -25.42
CA ASN A 23 -10.90 14.63 -25.28
C ASN A 23 -11.99 13.70 -24.68
N ASP A 24 -13.04 14.35 -24.17
CA ASP A 24 -14.32 13.80 -23.68
C ASP A 24 -14.40 13.45 -22.18
N TYR A 25 -14.62 14.50 -21.39
CA TYR A 25 -15.20 14.43 -20.05
C TYR A 25 -16.61 13.85 -20.13
N THR A 26 -16.68 12.51 -20.06
CA THR A 26 -17.91 11.79 -19.72
C THR A 26 -18.37 12.26 -18.34
N LYS A 27 -19.66 12.58 -18.22
CA LYS A 27 -20.38 12.79 -16.96
C LYS A 27 -19.93 11.74 -15.95
N SER A 28 -19.07 12.13 -15.02
CA SER A 28 -18.72 11.30 -13.87
C SER A 28 -19.92 11.30 -12.94
N GLU A 29 -20.81 10.32 -13.10
CA GLU A 29 -21.75 9.95 -12.05
C GLU A 29 -20.94 9.68 -10.78
N ILE A 30 -21.09 10.54 -9.79
CA ILE A 30 -20.54 10.32 -8.46
C ILE A 30 -21.38 9.19 -7.85
N ILE A 31 -20.97 7.95 -8.10
CA ILE A 31 -21.51 6.79 -7.40
C ILE A 31 -21.13 6.99 -5.93
N PRO A 32 -22.09 7.12 -4.99
CA PRO A 32 -21.78 7.22 -3.57
C PRO A 32 -21.00 5.98 -3.13
N PHE A 33 -19.69 6.16 -2.97
CA PHE A 33 -18.74 5.08 -2.78
C PHE A 33 -18.74 4.68 -1.31
N ASN A 34 -19.43 3.60 -0.98
CA ASN A 34 -19.51 3.12 0.40
C ASN A 34 -18.18 2.43 0.81
N LEU A 35 -17.19 3.24 1.21
CA LEU A 35 -15.82 2.84 1.56
C LEU A 35 -15.78 1.74 2.64
N GLY A 36 -16.72 1.76 3.59
CA GLY A 36 -16.79 0.79 4.69
C GLY A 36 -17.06 -0.64 4.22
N LEU A 37 -17.98 -0.83 3.27
CA LEU A 37 -18.33 -2.15 2.74
C LEU A 37 -17.19 -2.80 1.94
N LYS A 38 -16.40 -1.99 1.21
CA LYS A 38 -15.23 -2.50 0.47
C LYS A 38 -14.09 -2.90 1.42
N LYS A 39 -13.82 -2.11 2.46
CA LYS A 39 -12.81 -2.46 3.48
C LYS A 39 -13.12 -3.79 4.15
N LYS A 40 -14.38 -4.02 4.55
CA LYS A 40 -14.83 -5.29 5.13
C LYS A 40 -14.61 -6.47 4.16
N LYS A 41 -15.04 -6.35 2.91
CA LYS A 41 -14.85 -7.40 1.89
C LYS A 41 -13.38 -7.74 1.65
N ILE A 42 -12.49 -6.74 1.61
CA ILE A 42 -11.05 -6.95 1.43
C ILE A 42 -10.47 -7.69 2.63
N ASN A 43 -10.82 -7.28 3.85
CA ASN A 43 -10.43 -7.99 5.07
C ASN A 43 -10.91 -9.45 5.03
N ASP A 44 -12.16 -9.71 4.65
CA ASP A 44 -12.72 -11.06 4.58
C ASP A 44 -12.01 -11.97 3.56
N ILE A 45 -11.53 -11.40 2.44
CA ILE A 45 -10.77 -12.15 1.43
C ILE A 45 -9.41 -12.55 1.99
N TRP A 46 -8.68 -11.59 2.57
CA TRP A 46 -7.37 -11.86 3.17
C TRP A 46 -7.46 -12.82 4.35
N ASN A 47 -8.43 -12.63 5.23
CA ASN A 47 -8.65 -13.52 6.36
C ASN A 47 -8.95 -14.94 5.90
N ARG A 48 -9.81 -15.12 4.89
CA ARG A 48 -10.04 -16.45 4.31
C ARG A 48 -8.79 -17.06 3.71
N PHE A 49 -7.98 -16.30 2.98
CA PHE A 49 -6.72 -16.79 2.42
C PHE A 49 -5.75 -17.24 3.51
N ILE A 50 -5.56 -16.42 4.55
CA ILE A 50 -4.63 -16.67 5.65
C ILE A 50 -5.09 -17.86 6.49
N ILE A 51 -6.38 -17.92 6.87
CA ILE A 51 -6.94 -18.99 7.70
C ILE A 51 -6.92 -20.33 6.95
N ARG A 52 -7.27 -20.33 5.67
CA ARG A 52 -7.36 -21.56 4.87
C ARG A 52 -6.01 -22.21 4.61
N ASN A 53 -4.93 -21.42 4.56
CA ASN A 53 -3.58 -21.96 4.42
C ASN A 53 -2.57 -21.09 5.19
N PRO A 54 -2.31 -21.40 6.47
CA PRO A 54 -1.43 -20.60 7.31
C PRO A 54 0.03 -20.58 6.82
N LYS A 55 0.45 -21.54 5.98
CA LYS A 55 1.78 -21.55 5.36
C LYS A 55 1.84 -20.73 4.07
N ALA A 56 0.71 -20.44 3.43
CA ALA A 56 0.67 -19.70 2.17
C ALA A 56 1.05 -18.23 2.34
N PHE A 57 0.68 -17.60 3.46
CA PHE A 57 1.00 -16.20 3.69
C PHE A 57 2.50 -15.94 3.87
N PRO A 58 3.24 -16.66 4.75
CA PRO A 58 4.70 -16.55 4.79
C PRO A 58 5.38 -16.88 3.46
N ALA A 59 4.87 -17.87 2.73
CA ALA A 59 5.39 -18.22 1.40
C ALA A 59 5.17 -17.10 0.38
N LEU A 60 4.02 -16.42 0.41
CA LEU A 60 3.75 -15.24 -0.41
C LEU A 60 4.73 -14.12 -0.10
N LEU A 61 4.93 -13.79 1.18
CA LEU A 61 5.89 -12.77 1.60
C LEU A 61 7.30 -13.08 1.07
N LYS A 62 7.75 -14.33 1.23
CA LYS A 62 9.06 -14.77 0.71
C LYS A 62 9.17 -14.60 -0.80
N LYS A 63 8.12 -14.91 -1.57
CA LYS A 63 8.10 -14.76 -3.03
C LYS A 63 8.23 -13.31 -3.49
N ILE A 64 7.73 -12.35 -2.71
CA ILE A 64 7.84 -10.91 -3.01
C ILE A 64 9.04 -10.26 -2.32
N GLY A 65 10.01 -11.05 -1.86
CA GLY A 65 11.26 -10.57 -1.28
C GLY A 65 11.18 -10.14 0.19
N ILE A 66 10.04 -10.35 0.85
CA ILE A 66 9.86 -10.05 2.27
C ILE A 66 10.21 -11.29 3.10
N GLN A 67 11.30 -11.22 3.85
CA GLN A 67 11.72 -12.32 4.72
C GLN A 67 11.03 -12.18 6.09
N ILE A 68 10.06 -13.05 6.37
CA ILE A 68 9.20 -12.94 7.56
C ILE A 68 9.97 -12.98 8.88
N ASP A 69 11.09 -13.71 8.91
CA ASP A 69 11.94 -13.85 10.10
C ASP A 69 12.64 -12.54 10.48
N TYR A 70 12.76 -11.61 9.54
CA TYR A 70 13.32 -10.27 9.76
C TYR A 70 12.25 -9.24 10.11
N ILE A 71 10.96 -9.61 10.07
CA ILE A 71 9.90 -8.73 10.51
C ILE A 71 9.91 -8.69 12.03
N LYS A 72 10.35 -7.56 12.58
CA LYS A 72 10.41 -7.28 14.01
C LYS A 72 9.07 -7.60 14.67
N LYS A 73 9.09 -8.43 15.72
CA LYS A 73 7.93 -8.63 16.61
C LYS A 73 7.74 -7.37 17.44
N ARG A 74 6.48 -6.99 17.67
CA ARG A 74 6.12 -5.82 18.50
C ARG A 74 5.48 -6.30 19.80
N LYS A 75 5.28 -5.39 20.74
CA LYS A 75 4.49 -5.63 21.94
C LYS A 75 3.35 -4.62 22.01
N CYS A 76 2.24 -5.01 22.62
CA CYS A 76 1.22 -4.06 23.04
C CYS A 76 1.80 -3.11 24.08
N ILE A 77 1.57 -1.81 23.94
CA ILE A 77 2.09 -0.82 24.91
C ILE A 77 1.41 -0.91 26.29
N LEU A 78 0.19 -1.44 26.35
CA LEU A 78 -0.60 -1.53 27.59
C LEU A 78 -0.39 -2.83 28.37
N CYS A 79 -0.45 -3.99 27.69
CA CYS A 79 -0.40 -5.30 28.34
C CYS A 79 0.87 -6.10 28.01
N GLU A 80 1.79 -5.53 27.25
CA GLU A 80 3.03 -6.17 26.78
C GLU A 80 2.87 -7.46 25.95
N ASN A 81 1.64 -7.85 25.63
CA ASN A 81 1.38 -9.02 24.79
C ASN A 81 2.13 -8.92 23.46
N ARG A 82 2.76 -10.03 23.06
CA ARG A 82 3.53 -10.10 21.83
C ARG A 82 2.60 -10.00 20.62
N LEU A 83 2.88 -9.04 19.75
CA LEU A 83 2.16 -8.81 18.51
C LEU A 83 2.99 -9.30 17.33
N THR A 84 2.31 -9.89 16.35
CA THR A 84 2.91 -10.33 15.09
C THR A 84 2.38 -9.51 13.94
N PHE A 85 3.20 -9.34 12.91
CA PHE A 85 2.77 -8.65 11.70
C PHE A 85 1.57 -9.35 11.04
N LEU A 86 1.50 -10.68 11.10
CA LEU A 86 0.37 -11.44 10.60
C LEU A 86 -0.94 -11.03 11.30
N GLY A 87 -0.95 -11.00 12.64
CA GLY A 87 -2.13 -10.61 13.41
C GLY A 87 -2.54 -9.16 13.13
N PHE A 88 -1.56 -8.26 13.05
CA PHE A 88 -1.81 -6.87 12.65
C PHE A 88 -2.41 -6.75 11.24
N PHE A 89 -1.86 -7.49 10.28
CA PHE A 89 -2.32 -7.46 8.89
C PHE A 89 -3.72 -8.05 8.72
N GLN A 90 -4.11 -9.08 9.48
CA GLN A 90 -5.46 -9.65 9.41
C GLN A 90 -6.56 -8.63 9.74
N ILE A 91 -6.29 -7.74 10.69
CA ILE A 91 -7.20 -6.67 11.11
C ILE A 91 -7.17 -5.53 10.08
N ASN A 92 -5.97 -5.24 9.57
CA ASN A 92 -5.69 -4.07 8.73
C ASN A 92 -5.53 -4.40 7.23
N ALA A 93 -6.04 -5.53 6.76
CA ALA A 93 -5.72 -6.03 5.41
C ALA A 93 -6.21 -5.09 4.30
N SER A 94 -7.24 -4.29 4.59
CA SER A 94 -7.77 -3.25 3.72
C SER A 94 -6.79 -2.12 3.41
N LEU A 95 -5.72 -1.96 4.19
CA LEU A 95 -4.60 -1.06 3.89
C LEU A 95 -3.73 -1.57 2.73
N GLY A 96 -3.81 -2.86 2.42
CA GLY A 96 -2.89 -3.53 1.52
C GLY A 96 -1.54 -3.84 2.20
N LEU A 97 -0.83 -4.82 1.65
CA LEU A 97 0.35 -5.39 2.28
C LEU A 97 1.49 -4.37 2.43
N GLY A 98 1.73 -3.54 1.41
CA GLY A 98 2.81 -2.55 1.42
C GLY A 98 2.63 -1.51 2.52
N LYS A 99 1.44 -0.90 2.61
CA LYS A 99 1.16 0.12 3.63
C LYS A 99 1.14 -0.47 5.04
N ALA A 100 0.58 -1.68 5.20
CA ALA A 100 0.63 -2.38 6.47
C ALA A 100 2.08 -2.63 6.93
N LEU A 101 2.96 -3.06 6.03
CA LEU A 101 4.37 -3.30 6.35
C LEU A 101 5.10 -2.00 6.72
N GLU A 102 4.88 -0.92 5.96
CA GLU A 102 5.43 0.41 6.24
C GLU A 102 5.07 0.88 7.66
N ILE A 103 3.79 0.76 8.04
CA ILE A 103 3.31 1.11 9.38
C ILE A 103 3.96 0.22 10.44
N TRP A 104 4.00 -1.09 10.21
CA TRP A 104 4.54 -2.06 11.18
C TRP A 104 6.03 -1.85 11.47
N GLN A 105 6.80 -1.49 10.45
CA GLN A 105 8.24 -1.26 10.56
C GLN A 105 8.59 0.12 11.14
N ASN A 106 7.63 1.04 11.22
CA ASN A 106 7.87 2.34 11.82
C ASN A 106 8.02 2.22 13.35
N ASP A 107 9.22 2.49 13.85
CA ASP A 107 9.53 2.42 15.28
C ASP A 107 8.92 3.56 16.11
N SER A 108 8.42 4.63 15.48
CA SER A 108 7.70 5.70 16.18
C SER A 108 6.23 5.38 16.44
N ILE A 109 5.71 4.26 15.92
CA ILE A 109 4.31 3.88 16.06
C ILE A 109 4.16 2.86 17.20
N GLU A 110 3.31 3.20 18.15
CA GLU A 110 2.90 2.28 19.22
C GLU A 110 1.73 1.42 18.76
N PHE A 111 1.70 0.17 19.23
CA PHE A 111 0.67 -0.79 18.84
C PHE A 111 -0.09 -1.25 20.08
N TYR A 112 -1.38 -1.50 19.88
CA TYR A 112 -2.30 -2.03 20.88
C TYR A 112 -2.75 -3.43 20.43
N CYS A 113 -2.88 -4.37 21.37
CA CYS A 113 -3.53 -5.64 21.06
C CYS A 113 -5.06 -5.44 20.90
N PRO A 114 -5.77 -6.34 20.21
CA PRO A 114 -7.22 -6.23 20.01
C PRO A 114 -8.02 -6.11 21.31
N GLU A 115 -7.60 -6.84 22.35
CA GLU A 115 -8.21 -6.79 23.68
C GLU A 115 -8.09 -5.41 24.32
N CYS A 116 -6.94 -4.76 24.16
CA CYS A 116 -6.68 -3.42 24.70
C CYS A 116 -7.29 -2.30 23.85
N SER A 117 -7.50 -2.52 22.54
CA SER A 117 -8.10 -1.52 21.65
C SER A 117 -9.63 -1.55 21.65
N GLY A 118 -10.25 -2.55 22.29
CA GLY A 118 -11.71 -2.73 22.30
C GLY A 118 -12.30 -3.18 20.96
N GLU A 119 -11.46 -3.72 20.07
CA GLU A 119 -11.91 -4.34 18.81
C GLU A 119 -12.13 -5.85 19.06
N ILE A 120 -13.33 -6.18 19.56
CA ILE A 120 -13.82 -7.57 19.71
C ILE A 120 -15.11 -7.72 18.90
#